data_AF-A0A538K9K8-F1
#
_entry.id   AF-A0A538K9K8-F1
#
_cell.length_a   1.000
_cell.length_b   1.000
_cell.length_c   1.000
_cell.angle_alpha   90.00
_cell.angle_beta   90.00
_cell.angle_gamma   90.00
#
_symmetry.space_group_name_H-M   'P 1'
#
loop_
_entity.id
_entity.type
_entity.pdbx_description
1 polymer ?
#
loop_
_entity_poly.entity_id
_entity_poly.type
_entity_poly.pdbx_seq_one_letter_code
_entity_poly.pdbx_strand_id
1 'polypeptide(L)'
;LNVVPIALGILIALFLIQRRGTGAVGTLFGPVMLVWFAVLAVLGIHEVSHHPEVFQGLSPTYGARFLIDHGAAAFLTLGAVVLAVTGAEALYADRGHFGTAPIRISWWIVVLPGVLLNYLGQAALIHSHPSTIRNPFFYLVPHWGRFPMVVLASAATIIASQAVISGSFSVARQAVQLGFLPRLKIINTSLEAGQIYVPVVSWALFIGVAALVLSFQHSSRLAEIYGVAVTGTFILDTVLFLVVARTLWRTSKWKLAILGAVLLTVEVSFFGANIIKVEHGAWLPLLVGAVLSAVMIIWRRGQGIVTRNRAKKEGPLEEFLEGLATQQPPLRRVPGTAIFPNPSKDTTPLALRAEVEHTHALQEKLVIISIEPVSVPHVDRDDRFVVTRLGHGLFRVFHVVDRVGYRDTANIPEALALARKLGLLERNLDLEHASYFLSRITITPTDAPGMRRWRKKLFVAMARNAASPIEAFGLPIDRTVIMGSNVAV
;
A
#
# COMPACT_ATOMS: atom_id res chain seq x y z
N LEU A 1 -36.54 2.66 -11.82
CA LEU A 1 -35.35 3.38 -12.31
C LEU A 1 -34.22 2.40 -12.47
N ASN A 2 -33.53 2.38 -13.61
CA ASN A 2 -32.25 1.68 -13.73
C ASN A 2 -31.27 2.38 -12.78
N VAL A 3 -30.80 1.67 -11.75
CA VAL A 3 -29.92 2.23 -10.71
C VAL A 3 -28.47 2.37 -11.21
N VAL A 4 -28.11 1.62 -12.25
CA VAL A 4 -26.75 1.55 -12.83
C VAL A 4 -26.20 2.93 -13.25
N PRO A 5 -26.91 3.79 -14.00
CA PRO A 5 -26.40 5.12 -14.37
C PRO A 5 -26.14 6.03 -13.16
N ILE A 6 -27.02 5.97 -12.16
CA ILE A 6 -26.87 6.75 -10.92
C ILE A 6 -25.64 6.26 -10.15
N ALA A 7 -25.47 4.94 -10.01
CA ALA A 7 -24.31 4.35 -9.36
C ALA A 7 -23.00 4.72 -10.06
N LEU A 8 -22.96 4.67 -11.39
CA LEU A 8 -21.80 5.11 -12.16
C LEU A 8 -21.53 6.60 -12.01
N GLY A 9 -22.56 7.45 -11.99
CA GLY A 9 -22.43 8.88 -11.74
C GLY A 9 -21.79 9.17 -10.37
N ILE A 10 -22.24 8.47 -9.32
CA ILE A 10 -21.66 8.56 -7.98
C ILE A 10 -20.20 8.09 -7.99
N LEU A 11 -19.89 6.95 -8.62
CA LEU A 11 -18.53 6.43 -8.74
C LEU A 11 -17.60 7.39 -9.48
N ILE A 12 -18.03 7.96 -10.61
CA ILE A 12 -17.25 8.94 -11.37
C ILE A 12 -16.95 10.16 -10.49
N ALA A 13 -17.96 10.72 -9.83
CA ALA A 13 -17.79 11.86 -8.92
C ALA A 13 -16.81 11.52 -7.78
N LEU A 14 -16.94 10.33 -7.21
CA LEU A 14 -16.10 9.81 -6.15
C LEU A 14 -14.63 9.69 -6.57
N PHE A 15 -14.36 9.12 -7.75
CA PHE A 15 -13.00 8.95 -8.24
C PHE A 15 -12.38 10.27 -8.73
N LEU A 16 -13.17 11.20 -9.27
CA LEU A 16 -12.70 12.52 -9.68
C LEU A 16 -12.30 13.41 -8.50
N ILE A 17 -12.94 13.26 -7.33
CA ILE A 17 -12.61 14.06 -6.14
C ILE A 17 -11.35 13.57 -5.42
N GLN A 18 -10.90 12.31 -5.66
CA GLN A 18 -9.72 11.73 -4.98
C GLN A 18 -8.47 12.59 -5.05
N ARG A 19 -8.23 13.24 -6.20
CA ARG A 19 -7.05 14.10 -6.42
C ARG A 19 -7.01 15.35 -5.54
N ARG A 20 -8.14 15.80 -5.01
CA ARG A 20 -8.25 17.01 -4.18
C ARG A 20 -7.94 16.74 -2.70
N GLY A 21 -7.68 15.49 -2.34
CA GLY A 21 -7.39 15.09 -0.96
C GLY A 21 -8.64 14.91 -0.10
N THR A 22 -8.54 13.99 0.86
CA THR A 22 -9.60 13.70 1.83
C THR A 22 -9.60 14.65 3.01
N GLY A 23 -8.60 15.55 3.15
CA GLY A 23 -8.43 16.40 4.33
C GLY A 23 -9.65 17.28 4.67
N ALA A 24 -10.27 17.93 3.68
CA ALA A 24 -11.45 18.77 3.91
C ALA A 24 -12.73 17.95 4.13
N VAL A 25 -12.88 16.82 3.43
CA VAL A 25 -14.10 15.98 3.47
C VAL A 25 -14.10 15.03 4.68
N GLY A 26 -12.92 14.63 5.15
CA GLY A 26 -12.73 13.68 6.24
C GLY A 26 -13.27 14.17 7.58
N THR A 27 -13.31 15.50 7.80
CA THR A 27 -13.91 16.11 8.99
C THR A 27 -15.42 15.85 9.08
N LEU A 28 -16.11 15.71 7.94
CA LEU A 28 -17.54 15.44 7.86
C LEU A 28 -17.86 13.94 8.01
N PHE A 29 -16.90 13.05 7.73
CA PHE A 29 -17.13 11.61 7.76
C PHE A 29 -17.48 11.08 9.15
N GLY A 30 -16.76 11.53 10.18
CA GLY A 30 -17.00 11.12 11.57
C GLY A 30 -18.44 11.42 12.02
N PRO A 31 -18.90 12.68 11.97
CA PRO A 31 -20.26 13.05 12.34
C PRO A 31 -21.35 12.28 11.57
N VAL A 32 -21.20 12.11 10.25
CA VAL A 32 -22.18 11.37 9.43
C VAL A 32 -22.25 9.90 9.87
N MET A 33 -21.12 9.26 10.14
CA MET A 33 -21.10 7.88 10.62
C MET A 33 -21.69 7.73 12.03
N LEU A 34 -21.48 8.71 12.92
CA LEU A 34 -22.12 8.72 14.24
C LEU A 34 -23.65 8.81 14.11
N VAL A 35 -24.15 9.69 13.25
CA VAL A 35 -25.59 9.80 12.97
C VAL A 35 -26.12 8.49 12.37
N TRP A 36 -25.40 7.89 11.42
CA TRP A 36 -25.76 6.59 10.84
C TRP A 36 -25.95 5.51 11.91
N PHE A 37 -24.94 5.26 12.75
CA PHE A 37 -25.03 4.21 13.77
C PHE A 37 -26.03 4.54 14.87
N ALA A 38 -26.22 5.82 15.23
CA ALA A 38 -27.25 6.24 16.17
C ALA A 38 -28.66 5.96 15.63
N VAL A 39 -28.93 6.27 14.36
CA VAL A 39 -30.22 5.97 13.72
C VAL A 39 -30.46 4.46 13.67
N LEU A 40 -29.44 3.67 13.31
CA LEU A 40 -29.52 2.20 13.34
C LEU A 40 -29.88 1.66 14.73
N ALA A 41 -29.23 2.20 15.76
CA ALA A 41 -29.49 1.82 17.15
C ALA A 41 -30.91 2.18 17.59
N VAL A 42 -31.39 3.39 17.29
CA VAL A 42 -32.74 3.84 17.65
C VAL A 42 -33.82 2.99 16.99
N LEU A 43 -33.69 2.72 15.68
CA LEU A 43 -34.64 1.87 14.96
C LEU A 43 -34.61 0.43 15.49
N GLY A 44 -33.42 -0.09 15.79
CA GLY A 44 -33.25 -1.40 16.40
C GLY A 44 -33.91 -1.51 17.77
N ILE A 45 -33.64 -0.56 18.66
CA ILE A 45 -34.23 -0.49 20.01
C ILE A 45 -35.76 -0.44 19.94
N HIS A 46 -36.32 0.33 19.00
CA HIS A 46 -37.75 0.43 18.83
C HIS A 46 -38.40 -0.95 18.61
N GLU A 47 -37.95 -1.72 17.63
CA GLU A 47 -38.51 -3.07 17.37
C GLU A 47 -38.17 -4.07 18.47
N VAL A 48 -36.92 -4.05 18.97
CA VAL A 48 -36.47 -4.98 20.02
C VAL A 48 -37.26 -4.78 21.32
N SER A 49 -37.70 -3.56 21.62
CA SER A 49 -38.53 -3.29 22.80
C SER A 49 -39.90 -3.97 22.76
N HIS A 50 -40.43 -4.26 21.55
CA HIS A 50 -41.68 -5.00 21.37
C HIS A 50 -41.47 -6.52 21.40
N HIS A 51 -40.25 -6.98 21.11
CA HIS A 51 -39.88 -8.41 21.02
C HIS A 51 -38.54 -8.70 21.73
N PRO A 52 -38.45 -8.57 23.07
CA PRO A 52 -37.20 -8.75 23.80
C PRO A 52 -36.61 -10.17 23.68
N GLU A 53 -37.42 -11.16 23.30
CA GLU A 53 -36.98 -12.54 23.05
C GLU A 53 -35.90 -12.66 21.97
N VAL A 54 -35.76 -11.69 21.06
CA VAL A 54 -34.72 -11.73 20.00
C VAL A 54 -33.30 -11.72 20.56
N PHE A 55 -33.09 -11.21 21.79
CA PHE A 55 -31.79 -11.29 22.45
C PHE A 55 -31.32 -12.72 22.72
N GLN A 56 -32.25 -13.69 22.80
CA GLN A 56 -31.89 -15.10 22.93
C GLN A 56 -31.07 -15.59 21.71
N GLY A 57 -31.26 -14.97 20.55
CA GLY A 57 -30.48 -15.24 19.33
C GLY A 57 -28.99 -14.92 19.44
N LEU A 58 -28.56 -14.16 20.46
CA LEU A 58 -27.14 -13.93 20.74
C LEU A 58 -26.45 -15.13 21.38
N SER A 59 -27.22 -16.10 21.91
CA SER A 59 -26.64 -17.30 22.49
C SER A 59 -26.07 -18.19 21.38
N PRO A 60 -24.78 -18.61 21.48
CA PRO A 60 -24.15 -19.48 20.49
C PRO A 60 -24.84 -20.85 20.40
N THR A 61 -25.64 -21.23 21.40
CA THR A 61 -26.42 -22.47 21.40
C THR A 61 -27.41 -22.53 20.23
N TYR A 62 -28.02 -21.40 19.84
CA TYR A 62 -28.97 -21.39 18.70
C TYR A 62 -28.24 -21.59 17.37
N GLY A 63 -27.07 -20.97 17.19
CA GLY A 63 -26.22 -21.19 16.02
C GLY A 63 -25.74 -22.64 15.92
N ALA A 64 -25.31 -23.21 17.04
CA ALA A 64 -24.89 -24.61 17.11
C ALA A 64 -26.03 -25.58 16.80
N ARG A 65 -27.22 -25.38 17.40
CA ARG A 65 -28.42 -26.17 17.08
C ARG A 65 -28.81 -26.04 15.61
N PHE A 66 -28.83 -24.83 15.07
CA PHE A 66 -29.14 -24.61 13.66
C PHE A 66 -28.21 -25.41 12.73
N LEU A 67 -26.90 -25.44 13.02
CA LEU A 67 -25.92 -26.23 12.28
C LEU A 67 -26.16 -27.75 12.41
N ILE A 68 -26.48 -28.24 13.60
CA ILE A 68 -26.74 -29.66 13.87
C ILE A 68 -28.05 -30.11 13.19
N ASP A 69 -29.12 -29.33 13.35
CA ASP A 69 -30.47 -29.70 12.95
C ASP A 69 -30.67 -29.62 11.42
N HIS A 70 -29.97 -28.71 10.74
CA HIS A 70 -30.15 -28.44 9.30
C HIS A 70 -28.95 -28.82 8.42
N GLY A 71 -27.85 -29.29 9.02
CA GLY A 71 -26.69 -29.85 8.33
C GLY A 71 -26.20 -29.02 7.13
N ALA A 72 -26.34 -29.57 5.93
CA ALA A 72 -25.88 -28.95 4.68
C ALA A 72 -26.54 -27.58 4.39
N ALA A 73 -27.83 -27.42 4.71
CA ALA A 73 -28.52 -26.15 4.47
C ALA A 73 -27.98 -25.03 5.39
N ALA A 74 -27.70 -25.36 6.65
CA ALA A 74 -27.07 -24.42 7.57
C ALA A 74 -25.64 -24.09 7.15
N PHE A 75 -24.87 -25.08 6.68
CA PHE A 75 -23.53 -24.86 6.14
C PHE A 75 -23.53 -23.88 4.96
N LEU A 76 -24.43 -24.03 3.99
CA LEU A 76 -24.56 -23.09 2.87
C LEU A 76 -24.96 -21.68 3.34
N THR A 77 -25.77 -21.58 4.40
CA THR A 77 -26.19 -20.30 4.98
C THR A 77 -25.02 -19.53 5.60
N LEU A 78 -23.98 -20.21 6.10
CA LEU A 78 -22.76 -19.55 6.60
C LEU A 78 -22.11 -18.67 5.53
N GLY A 79 -22.22 -19.06 4.25
CA GLY A 79 -21.73 -18.27 3.12
C GLY A 79 -22.46 -16.94 2.93
N ALA A 80 -23.68 -16.78 3.45
CA ALA A 80 -24.40 -15.50 3.48
C ALA A 80 -24.11 -14.74 4.79
N VAL A 81 -24.04 -15.44 5.92
CA VAL A 81 -23.74 -14.85 7.25
C VAL A 81 -22.41 -14.12 7.26
N VAL A 82 -21.40 -14.62 6.52
CA VAL A 82 -20.08 -13.95 6.46
C VAL A 82 -20.16 -12.50 6.00
N LEU A 83 -21.16 -12.15 5.17
CA LEU A 83 -21.35 -10.80 4.65
C LEU A 83 -21.61 -9.77 5.76
N ALA A 84 -22.10 -10.21 6.92
CA ALA A 84 -22.31 -9.37 8.09
C ALA A 84 -21.01 -8.95 8.80
N VAL A 85 -19.89 -9.67 8.59
CA VAL A 85 -18.60 -9.43 9.28
C VAL A 85 -17.56 -8.83 8.33
N THR A 86 -17.84 -8.73 7.04
CA THR A 86 -16.91 -8.17 6.06
C THR A 86 -16.60 -6.70 6.33
N GLY A 87 -15.36 -6.29 6.05
CA GLY A 87 -14.84 -4.96 6.37
C GLY A 87 -14.03 -4.91 7.67
N ALA A 88 -14.08 -5.96 8.50
CA ALA A 88 -13.21 -6.07 9.68
C ALA A 88 -11.72 -6.10 9.29
N GLU A 89 -11.39 -6.67 8.14
CA GLU A 89 -10.04 -6.69 7.56
C GLU A 89 -9.52 -5.28 7.24
N ALA A 90 -10.40 -4.34 6.88
CA ALA A 90 -10.02 -2.96 6.58
C ALA A 90 -9.55 -2.20 7.83
N LEU A 91 -10.00 -2.61 9.03
CA LEU A 91 -9.55 -2.02 10.30
C LEU A 91 -8.03 -2.17 10.49
N TYR A 92 -7.42 -3.23 9.94
CA TYR A 92 -5.98 -3.44 9.98
C TYR A 92 -5.23 -2.58 8.97
N ALA A 93 -5.78 -2.38 7.77
CA ALA A 93 -5.20 -1.49 6.77
C ALA A 93 -5.10 -0.04 7.29
N ASP A 94 -6.11 0.39 8.06
CA ASP A 94 -6.20 1.72 8.64
C ASP A 94 -5.36 1.93 9.91
N ARG A 95 -4.69 0.89 10.43
CA ARG A 95 -3.68 1.07 11.49
C ARG A 95 -2.47 1.88 11.04
N GLY A 96 -2.29 2.08 9.73
CA GLY A 96 -1.32 3.02 9.18
C GLY A 96 -1.67 4.49 9.43
N HIS A 97 -2.93 4.79 9.80
CA HIS A 97 -3.46 6.14 9.99
C HIS A 97 -3.93 6.39 11.42
N PHE A 98 -4.54 5.38 12.05
CA PHE A 98 -5.14 5.50 13.37
C PHE A 98 -4.45 4.61 14.41
N GLY A 99 -4.37 5.11 15.64
CA GLY A 99 -3.91 4.33 16.79
C GLY A 99 -4.89 3.21 17.18
N THR A 100 -4.43 2.25 17.99
CA THR A 100 -5.28 1.12 18.43
C THR A 100 -6.47 1.51 19.29
N ALA A 101 -6.34 2.57 20.09
CA ALA A 101 -7.37 2.97 21.03
C ALA A 101 -8.60 3.57 20.32
N PRO A 102 -8.46 4.55 19.39
CA PRO A 102 -9.60 5.05 18.61
C PRO A 102 -10.39 3.96 17.88
N ILE A 103 -9.70 3.01 17.25
CA ILE A 103 -10.33 1.88 16.54
C ILE A 103 -11.16 1.03 17.52
N ARG A 104 -10.57 0.62 18.65
CA ARG A 104 -11.25 -0.23 19.64
C ARG A 104 -12.46 0.47 20.27
N ILE A 105 -12.30 1.73 20.67
CA ILE A 105 -13.37 2.52 21.28
C ILE A 105 -14.53 2.68 20.31
N SER A 106 -14.25 3.08 19.07
CA SER A 106 -15.29 3.29 18.04
C SER A 106 -16.03 1.99 17.73
N TRP A 107 -15.32 0.86 17.66
CA TRP A 107 -15.93 -0.45 17.44
C TRP A 107 -16.87 -0.85 18.57
N TRP A 108 -16.38 -0.86 19.81
CA TRP A 108 -17.14 -1.39 20.96
C TRP A 108 -18.27 -0.47 21.43
N ILE A 109 -18.14 0.85 21.27
CA ILE A 109 -19.12 1.82 21.78
C ILE A 109 -20.16 2.20 20.73
N VAL A 110 -19.76 2.29 19.45
CA VAL A 110 -20.63 2.85 18.39
C VAL A 110 -21.04 1.79 17.38
N VAL A 111 -20.06 1.19 16.70
CA VAL A 111 -20.31 0.36 15.52
C VAL A 111 -21.00 -0.95 15.90
N LEU A 112 -20.40 -1.73 16.81
CA LEU A 112 -20.91 -3.04 17.18
C LEU A 112 -22.30 -2.95 17.82
N PRO A 113 -22.58 -2.07 18.82
CA PRO A 113 -23.92 -1.95 19.38
C PRO A 113 -24.95 -1.51 18.34
N GLY A 114 -24.63 -0.52 17.50
CA GLY A 114 -25.56 -0.01 16.49
C GLY A 114 -25.93 -1.06 15.44
N VAL A 115 -24.95 -1.82 14.94
CA VAL A 115 -25.19 -2.91 13.97
C VAL A 115 -25.94 -4.06 14.61
N LEU A 116 -25.56 -4.46 15.83
CA LEU A 116 -26.20 -5.55 16.54
C LEU A 116 -27.69 -5.26 16.81
N LEU A 117 -27.98 -4.07 17.34
CA LEU A 117 -29.36 -3.62 17.56
C LEU A 117 -30.16 -3.57 16.26
N ASN A 118 -29.54 -3.14 15.16
CA ASN A 118 -30.21 -3.13 13.87
C ASN A 118 -30.56 -4.54 13.38
N TYR A 119 -29.64 -5.51 13.48
CA TYR A 119 -29.94 -6.90 13.09
C TYR A 119 -31.00 -7.54 13.99
N LEU A 120 -30.94 -7.30 15.30
CA LEU A 120 -31.95 -7.77 16.24
C LEU A 120 -33.32 -7.14 15.95
N GLY A 121 -33.37 -5.84 15.62
CA GLY A 121 -34.60 -5.17 15.21
C GLY A 121 -35.17 -5.72 13.90
N GLN A 122 -34.32 -6.04 12.91
CA GLN A 122 -34.76 -6.73 11.69
C GLN A 122 -35.34 -8.11 12.00
N ALA A 123 -34.72 -8.87 12.91
CA ALA A 123 -35.23 -10.18 13.32
C ALA A 123 -36.60 -10.05 14.01
N ALA A 124 -36.77 -9.09 14.91
CA ALA A 124 -38.04 -8.78 15.57
C ALA A 124 -39.14 -8.43 14.56
N LEU A 125 -38.83 -7.58 13.58
CA LEU A 125 -39.77 -7.17 12.55
C LEU A 125 -40.18 -8.34 11.63
N ILE A 126 -39.24 -9.20 11.26
CA ILE A 126 -39.53 -10.39 10.44
C ILE A 126 -40.38 -11.38 11.23
N HIS A 127 -40.14 -11.53 12.53
CA HIS A 127 -40.92 -12.40 13.40
C HIS A 127 -42.38 -11.96 13.48
N SER A 128 -42.64 -10.66 13.62
CA SER A 128 -44.01 -10.11 13.66
C SER A 128 -44.68 -10.06 12.29
N HIS A 129 -43.92 -9.71 11.25
CA HIS A 129 -44.43 -9.50 9.89
C HIS A 129 -43.54 -10.22 8.85
N PRO A 130 -43.77 -11.52 8.59
CA PRO A 130 -42.94 -12.31 7.67
C PRO A 130 -42.83 -11.75 6.24
N SER A 131 -43.83 -10.97 5.80
CA SER A 131 -43.81 -10.28 4.49
C SER A 131 -42.68 -9.25 4.34
N THR A 132 -42.08 -8.80 5.45
CA THR A 132 -41.00 -7.79 5.45
C THR A 132 -39.63 -8.36 5.03
N ILE A 133 -39.50 -9.69 4.91
CA ILE A 133 -38.22 -10.37 4.55
C ILE A 133 -37.60 -9.88 3.24
N ARG A 134 -38.39 -9.31 2.33
CA ARG A 134 -37.90 -8.75 1.06
C ARG A 134 -36.97 -7.55 1.25
N ASN A 135 -37.23 -6.73 2.26
CA ASN A 135 -36.44 -5.53 2.53
C ASN A 135 -36.56 -5.08 4.00
N PRO A 136 -36.09 -5.91 4.95
CA PRO A 136 -36.28 -5.67 6.38
C PRO A 136 -35.65 -4.34 6.83
N PHE A 137 -34.52 -3.98 6.22
CA PHE A 137 -33.82 -2.73 6.52
C PHE A 137 -34.65 -1.47 6.27
N PHE A 138 -35.31 -1.34 5.11
CA PHE A 138 -36.11 -0.14 4.82
C PHE A 138 -37.51 -0.21 5.42
N TYR A 139 -38.01 -1.40 5.77
CA TYR A 139 -39.29 -1.54 6.46
C TYR A 139 -39.21 -1.25 7.96
N LEU A 140 -38.02 -1.35 8.58
CA LEU A 140 -37.75 -0.81 9.93
C LEU A 140 -38.01 0.69 10.05
N VAL A 141 -37.93 1.42 8.93
CA VAL A 141 -38.04 2.87 8.94
C VAL A 141 -39.50 3.28 8.75
N PRO A 142 -40.04 4.18 9.60
CA PRO A 142 -41.35 4.77 9.39
C PRO A 142 -41.47 5.39 8.00
N HIS A 143 -42.67 5.39 7.42
CA HIS A 143 -42.88 5.77 6.02
C HIS A 143 -42.28 7.16 5.67
N TRP A 144 -42.41 8.14 6.58
CA TRP A 144 -41.85 9.49 6.42
C TRP A 144 -40.31 9.52 6.45
N GLY A 145 -39.68 8.60 7.18
CA GLY A 145 -38.23 8.54 7.38
C GLY A 145 -37.46 7.79 6.28
N ARG A 146 -38.17 7.08 5.38
CA ARG A 146 -37.53 6.23 4.35
C ARG A 146 -36.62 7.02 3.42
N PHE A 147 -37.07 8.18 2.94
CA PHE A 147 -36.26 9.01 2.04
C PHE A 147 -35.00 9.58 2.74
N PRO A 148 -35.11 10.20 3.94
CA PRO A 148 -33.93 10.55 4.75
C PRO A 148 -32.96 9.38 4.96
N MET A 149 -33.49 8.18 5.23
CA MET A 149 -32.65 6.99 5.42
C MET A 149 -31.90 6.59 4.15
N VAL A 150 -32.51 6.71 2.97
CA VAL A 150 -31.82 6.45 1.68
C VAL A 150 -30.67 7.43 1.48
N VAL A 151 -30.87 8.72 1.79
CA VAL A 151 -29.81 9.74 1.69
C VAL A 151 -28.67 9.43 2.67
N LEU A 152 -28.99 9.11 3.92
CA LEU A 152 -28.00 8.78 4.94
C LEU A 152 -27.24 7.49 4.61
N ALA A 153 -27.92 6.43 4.15
CA ALA A 153 -27.31 5.19 3.70
C ALA A 153 -26.39 5.40 2.49
N SER A 154 -26.78 6.28 1.56
CA SER A 154 -25.96 6.64 0.41
C SER A 154 -24.69 7.37 0.86
N ALA A 155 -24.82 8.31 1.80
CA ALA A 155 -23.67 9.00 2.38
C ALA A 155 -22.72 8.03 3.10
N ALA A 156 -23.25 7.13 3.94
CA ALA A 156 -22.46 6.10 4.61
C ALA A 156 -21.74 5.16 3.62
N THR A 157 -22.41 4.77 2.53
CA THR A 157 -21.82 3.94 1.46
C THR A 157 -20.69 4.65 0.71
N ILE A 158 -20.85 5.95 0.46
CA ILE A 158 -19.80 6.80 -0.12
C ILE A 158 -18.59 6.86 0.81
N ILE A 159 -18.81 7.09 2.11
CA ILE A 159 -17.75 7.13 3.12
C ILE A 159 -17.02 5.79 3.22
N ALA A 160 -17.75 4.67 3.25
CA ALA A 160 -17.16 3.33 3.27
C ALA A 160 -16.28 3.09 2.02
N SER A 161 -16.76 3.48 0.84
CA SER A 161 -15.99 3.38 -0.41
C SER A 161 -14.71 4.22 -0.35
N GLN A 162 -14.76 5.40 0.28
CA GLN A 162 -13.58 6.26 0.47
C GLN A 162 -12.52 5.65 1.38
N ALA A 163 -12.94 5.02 2.48
CA ALA A 163 -12.03 4.33 3.38
C ALA A 163 -11.26 3.22 2.64
N VAL A 164 -11.96 2.39 1.85
CA VAL A 164 -11.33 1.29 1.08
C VAL A 164 -10.38 1.81 0.00
N ILE A 165 -10.73 2.88 -0.72
CA ILE A 165 -9.85 3.49 -1.73
C ILE A 165 -8.58 4.03 -1.06
N SER A 166 -8.72 4.72 0.07
CA SER A 166 -7.58 5.27 0.82
C SER A 166 -6.68 4.17 1.39
N GLY A 167 -7.28 3.12 1.98
CA GLY A 167 -6.57 1.93 2.45
C GLY A 167 -5.78 1.24 1.34
N SER A 168 -6.35 1.16 0.13
CA SER A 168 -5.68 0.60 -1.05
C SER A 168 -4.42 1.40 -1.45
N PHE A 169 -4.46 2.73 -1.33
CA PHE A 169 -3.26 3.56 -1.55
C PHE A 169 -2.17 3.30 -0.51
N SER A 170 -2.56 3.12 0.76
CA SER A 170 -1.64 2.78 1.85
C SER A 170 -0.96 1.43 1.61
N VAL A 171 -1.74 0.40 1.29
CA VAL A 171 -1.22 -0.94 0.97
C VAL A 171 -0.31 -0.90 -0.26
N ALA A 172 -0.67 -0.14 -1.30
CA ALA A 172 0.19 0.04 -2.47
C ALA A 172 1.53 0.70 -2.10
N ARG A 173 1.51 1.74 -1.25
CA ARG A 173 2.75 2.37 -0.74
C ARG A 173 3.59 1.39 0.06
N GLN A 174 2.99 0.62 0.95
CA GLN A 174 3.69 -0.41 1.74
C GLN A 174 4.32 -1.46 0.82
N ALA A 175 3.62 -1.91 -0.21
CA ALA A 175 4.15 -2.83 -1.20
C ALA A 175 5.34 -2.24 -1.99
N VAL A 176 5.33 -0.94 -2.30
CA VAL A 176 6.51 -0.25 -2.89
C VAL A 176 7.68 -0.23 -1.90
N GLN A 177 7.45 0.10 -0.63
CA GLN A 177 8.48 0.15 0.41
C GLN A 177 9.13 -1.22 0.66
N LEU A 178 8.33 -2.30 0.62
CA LEU A 178 8.80 -3.69 0.75
C LEU A 178 9.42 -4.24 -0.56
N GLY A 179 9.47 -3.45 -1.63
CA GLY A 179 10.05 -3.84 -2.92
C GLY A 179 9.20 -4.81 -3.76
N PHE A 180 7.91 -4.95 -3.45
CA PHE A 180 6.96 -5.76 -4.22
C PHE A 180 6.38 -5.04 -5.44
N LEU A 181 6.39 -3.70 -5.45
CA LEU A 181 5.93 -2.89 -6.58
C LEU A 181 6.98 -1.85 -7.02
N PRO A 182 6.95 -1.42 -8.30
CA PRO A 182 7.75 -0.29 -8.77
C PRO A 182 7.40 0.98 -8.03
N ARG A 183 8.33 1.94 -8.00
CA ARG A 183 8.05 3.28 -7.46
C ARG A 183 6.87 3.88 -8.21
N LEU A 184 5.76 4.04 -7.50
CA LEU A 184 4.56 4.70 -7.99
C LEU A 184 4.67 6.21 -7.75
N LYS A 185 4.03 7.01 -8.60
CA LYS A 185 3.85 8.44 -8.32
C LYS A 185 2.90 8.57 -7.12
N ILE A 186 3.43 9.06 -6.01
CA ILE A 186 2.66 9.32 -4.78
C ILE A 186 2.54 10.84 -4.65
N ILE A 187 1.30 11.32 -4.54
CA ILE A 187 1.00 12.74 -4.30
C ILE A 187 0.48 12.85 -2.88
N ASN A 188 1.20 13.55 -2.00
CA ASN A 188 0.72 13.80 -0.64
C ASN A 188 -0.41 14.83 -0.69
N THR A 189 -1.59 14.48 -0.17
CA THR A 189 -2.79 15.33 -0.24
C THR A 189 -3.04 16.14 1.03
N SER A 190 -2.38 15.83 2.14
CA SER A 190 -2.39 16.67 3.34
C SER A 190 -1.07 16.60 4.13
N LEU A 191 -1.04 17.27 5.28
CA LEU A 191 0.11 17.27 6.19
C LEU A 191 0.31 15.91 6.88
N GLU A 192 -0.73 15.06 6.91
CA GLU A 192 -0.68 13.75 7.55
C GLU A 192 -0.06 12.70 6.63
N ALA A 193 0.90 11.93 7.15
CA ALA A 193 1.64 10.92 6.40
C ALA A 193 0.77 9.81 5.78
N GLY A 194 -0.51 9.71 6.11
CA GLY A 194 -1.44 8.71 5.58
C GLY A 194 -2.30 9.18 4.42
N GLN A 195 -2.48 10.49 4.21
CA GLN A 195 -3.35 11.00 3.16
C GLN A 195 -2.56 11.16 1.87
N ILE A 196 -2.53 10.07 1.11
CA ILE A 196 -1.79 9.98 -0.15
C ILE A 196 -2.74 9.67 -1.29
N TYR A 197 -2.46 10.22 -2.46
CA TYR A 197 -3.13 9.89 -3.71
C TYR A 197 -2.17 9.18 -4.64
N VAL A 198 -2.56 7.99 -5.09
CA VAL A 198 -1.78 7.15 -6.02
C VAL A 198 -2.58 7.02 -7.32
N PRO A 199 -2.31 7.86 -8.36
CA PRO A 199 -3.17 7.96 -9.54
C PRO A 199 -3.39 6.63 -10.27
N VAL A 200 -2.32 5.85 -10.45
CA VAL A 200 -2.38 4.56 -11.16
C VAL A 200 -3.31 3.58 -10.44
N VAL A 201 -3.22 3.51 -9.11
CA VAL A 201 -4.07 2.63 -8.30
C VAL A 201 -5.52 3.14 -8.33
N SER A 202 -5.72 4.45 -8.24
CA SER A 202 -7.06 5.06 -8.28
C SER A 202 -7.79 4.76 -9.59
N TRP A 203 -7.14 4.95 -10.73
CA TRP A 203 -7.72 4.65 -12.03
C TRP A 203 -7.94 3.14 -12.25
N ALA A 204 -7.01 2.29 -11.78
CA ALA A 204 -7.19 0.85 -11.85
C ALA A 204 -8.42 0.38 -11.04
N LEU A 205 -8.59 0.92 -9.82
CA LEU A 205 -9.78 0.65 -9.00
C LEU A 205 -11.05 1.17 -9.65
N PHE A 206 -11.05 2.38 -10.21
CA PHE A 206 -12.21 2.95 -10.90
C PHE A 206 -12.66 2.05 -12.06
N ILE A 207 -11.73 1.67 -12.94
CA ILE A 207 -12.01 0.81 -14.08
C ILE A 207 -12.57 -0.55 -13.61
N GLY A 208 -11.94 -1.15 -12.60
CA GLY A 208 -12.39 -2.43 -12.05
C GLY A 208 -13.80 -2.37 -11.47
N VAL A 209 -14.09 -1.37 -10.64
CA VAL A 209 -15.42 -1.19 -10.03
C VAL A 209 -16.47 -0.82 -11.08
N ALA A 210 -16.15 0.05 -12.05
CA ALA A 210 -17.06 0.39 -13.13
C ALA A 210 -17.41 -0.82 -14.00
N ALA A 211 -16.41 -1.64 -14.34
CA ALA A 211 -16.63 -2.89 -15.07
C ALA A 211 -17.54 -3.85 -14.29
N LEU A 212 -17.29 -4.02 -12.99
CA LEU A 212 -18.14 -4.83 -12.09
C LEU A 212 -19.61 -4.36 -12.09
N VAL A 213 -19.84 -3.05 -11.95
CA VAL A 213 -21.20 -2.48 -11.95
C VAL A 213 -21.91 -2.72 -13.28
N LEU A 214 -21.20 -2.56 -14.40
CA LEU A 214 -21.75 -2.77 -15.75
C LEU A 214 -22.04 -4.25 -16.03
N SER A 215 -21.21 -5.17 -15.55
CA SER A 215 -21.36 -6.61 -15.78
C SER A 215 -22.41 -7.26 -14.89
N PHE A 216 -22.45 -6.93 -13.58
CA PHE A 216 -23.34 -7.62 -12.63
C PHE A 216 -24.71 -6.96 -12.50
N GLN A 217 -24.81 -5.63 -12.63
CA GLN A 217 -26.02 -4.79 -12.63
C GLN A 217 -26.93 -4.86 -11.39
N HIS A 218 -26.85 -5.93 -10.59
CA HIS A 218 -27.63 -6.17 -9.38
C HIS A 218 -26.71 -6.35 -8.16
N SER A 219 -27.07 -5.69 -7.05
CA SER A 219 -26.32 -5.72 -5.79
C SER A 219 -26.25 -7.11 -5.15
N SER A 220 -27.29 -7.93 -5.28
CA SER A 220 -27.31 -9.29 -4.72
C SER A 220 -26.21 -10.18 -5.32
N ARG A 221 -26.01 -10.12 -6.64
CA ARG A 221 -24.95 -10.89 -7.31
C ARG A 221 -23.55 -10.37 -6.95
N LEU A 222 -23.40 -9.06 -6.76
CA LEU A 222 -22.14 -8.48 -6.30
C LEU A 222 -21.79 -8.89 -4.86
N ALA A 223 -22.79 -9.12 -4.01
CA ALA A 223 -22.56 -9.55 -2.62
C ALA A 223 -22.00 -10.97 -2.53
N GLU A 224 -22.36 -11.85 -3.47
CA GLU A 224 -21.96 -13.26 -3.43
C GLU A 224 -20.52 -13.51 -3.90
N ILE A 225 -19.93 -12.62 -4.69
CA ILE A 225 -18.64 -12.86 -5.36
C ILE A 225 -17.40 -12.57 -4.49
N TYR A 226 -17.50 -11.78 -3.41
CA TYR A 226 -16.32 -11.36 -2.64
C TYR A 226 -16.02 -12.20 -1.39
N GLY A 227 -16.98 -13.00 -0.90
CA GLY A 227 -16.87 -13.73 0.37
C GLY A 227 -15.67 -14.69 0.45
N VAL A 228 -15.28 -15.30 -0.67
CA VAL A 228 -14.10 -16.21 -0.73
C VAL A 228 -12.80 -15.47 -0.45
N ALA A 229 -12.62 -14.27 -1.00
CA ALA A 229 -11.42 -13.48 -0.76
C ALA A 229 -11.32 -13.04 0.71
N VAL A 230 -12.42 -12.55 1.28
CA VAL A 230 -12.45 -12.07 2.67
C VAL A 230 -12.21 -13.20 3.67
N THR A 231 -12.87 -14.34 3.50
CA THR A 231 -12.63 -15.52 4.37
C THR A 231 -11.21 -16.08 4.23
N GLY A 232 -10.64 -16.04 3.02
CA GLY A 232 -9.24 -16.37 2.81
C GLY A 232 -8.30 -15.44 3.57
N THR A 233 -8.61 -14.14 3.61
CA THR A 233 -7.85 -13.16 4.40
C THR A 233 -7.92 -13.45 5.89
N PHE A 234 -9.09 -13.80 6.46
CA PHE A 234 -9.20 -14.17 7.88
C PHE A 234 -8.30 -15.36 8.25
N ILE A 235 -8.32 -16.41 7.43
CA ILE A 235 -7.45 -17.58 7.62
C ILE A 235 -5.97 -17.18 7.59
N LEU A 236 -5.58 -16.36 6.62
CA LEU A 236 -4.19 -15.88 6.49
C LEU A 236 -3.78 -15.05 7.70
N ASP A 237 -4.63 -14.14 8.17
CA ASP A 237 -4.37 -13.29 9.32
C ASP A 237 -4.24 -14.13 10.60
N THR A 238 -5.11 -15.11 10.81
CA THR A 238 -5.03 -16.04 11.94
C THR A 238 -3.76 -16.88 11.88
N VAL A 239 -3.38 -17.41 10.71
CA VAL A 239 -2.10 -18.15 10.55
C VAL A 239 -0.90 -17.24 10.84
N LEU A 240 -0.87 -16.02 10.29
CA LEU A 240 0.20 -15.05 10.54
C LEU A 240 0.28 -14.68 12.03
N PHE A 241 -0.85 -14.47 12.68
CA PHE A 241 -0.93 -14.21 14.11
C PHE A 241 -0.33 -15.35 14.92
N LEU A 242 -0.68 -16.60 14.62
CA LEU A 242 -0.13 -17.78 15.30
C LEU A 242 1.40 -17.88 15.10
N VAL A 243 1.89 -17.57 13.89
CA VAL A 243 3.33 -17.52 13.60
C VAL A 243 4.01 -16.45 14.44
N VAL A 244 3.46 -15.23 14.50
CA VAL A 244 4.00 -14.12 15.31
C VAL A 244 3.99 -14.47 16.80
N ALA A 245 2.87 -14.98 17.32
CA ALA A 245 2.76 -15.38 18.72
C ALA A 245 3.77 -16.48 19.09
N ARG A 246 4.09 -17.37 18.15
CA ARG A 246 5.10 -18.42 18.34
C ARG A 246 6.54 -17.90 18.28
N THR A 247 6.84 -17.06 17.29
CA THR A 247 8.21 -16.63 16.96
C THR A 247 8.67 -15.45 17.80
N LEU A 248 7.81 -14.44 17.93
CA LEU A 248 8.12 -13.20 18.62
C LEU A 248 7.75 -13.27 20.11
N TRP A 249 6.54 -13.73 20.43
CA TRP A 249 6.05 -13.77 21.82
C TRP A 249 6.39 -15.06 22.57
N ARG A 250 6.95 -16.06 21.86
CA ARG A 250 7.37 -17.35 22.42
C ARG A 250 6.27 -18.08 23.21
N THR A 251 5.01 -17.89 22.84
CA THR A 251 3.86 -18.52 23.49
C THR A 251 3.93 -20.06 23.37
N SER A 252 3.48 -20.77 24.42
CA SER A 252 3.47 -22.24 24.46
C SER A 252 2.66 -22.84 23.30
N LYS A 253 3.20 -23.90 22.67
CA LYS A 253 2.59 -24.58 21.52
C LYS A 253 1.16 -25.07 21.79
N TRP A 254 0.90 -25.59 23.00
CA TRP A 254 -0.44 -26.10 23.35
C TRP A 254 -1.50 -24.99 23.39
N LYS A 255 -1.15 -23.81 23.94
CA LYS A 255 -2.07 -22.65 23.95
C LYS A 255 -2.38 -22.18 22.53
N LEU A 256 -1.37 -22.14 21.67
CA LEU A 256 -1.54 -21.79 20.26
C LEU A 256 -2.33 -22.84 19.48
N ALA A 257 -2.15 -24.13 19.79
CA ALA A 257 -2.91 -25.21 19.16
C ALA A 257 -4.39 -25.13 19.51
N ILE A 258 -4.73 -24.87 20.79
CA ILE A 258 -6.13 -24.70 21.22
C ILE A 258 -6.74 -23.45 20.57
N LEU A 259 -6.03 -22.31 20.62
CA LEU A 259 -6.52 -21.06 20.02
C LEU A 259 -6.70 -21.21 18.50
N GLY A 260 -5.69 -21.77 17.82
CA GLY A 260 -5.72 -22.02 16.39
C GLY A 260 -6.83 -22.99 15.99
N ALA A 261 -7.04 -24.06 16.76
CA ALA A 261 -8.15 -24.98 16.52
C ALA A 261 -9.50 -24.26 16.61
N VAL A 262 -9.75 -23.48 17.65
CA VAL A 262 -11.03 -22.76 17.82
C VAL A 262 -11.27 -21.77 16.68
N LEU A 263 -10.28 -20.93 16.36
CA LEU A 263 -10.45 -19.88 15.35
C LEU A 263 -10.49 -20.44 13.92
N LEU A 264 -9.52 -21.28 13.56
CA LEU A 264 -9.44 -21.84 12.21
C LEU A 264 -10.60 -22.77 11.90
N THR A 265 -11.17 -23.49 12.88
CA THR A 265 -12.38 -24.29 12.62
C THR A 265 -13.52 -23.40 12.12
N VAL A 266 -13.79 -22.27 12.79
CA VAL A 266 -14.85 -21.34 12.39
C VAL A 266 -14.54 -20.71 11.02
N GLU A 267 -13.32 -20.21 10.84
CA GLU A 267 -12.91 -19.55 9.59
C GLU A 267 -12.89 -20.51 8.39
N VAL A 268 -12.40 -21.74 8.56
CA VAL A 268 -12.40 -22.77 7.52
C VAL A 268 -13.82 -23.21 7.19
N SER A 269 -14.74 -23.27 8.17
CA SER A 269 -16.16 -23.49 7.88
C SER A 269 -16.76 -22.38 7.01
N PHE A 270 -16.48 -21.11 7.33
CA PHE A 270 -16.92 -19.99 6.49
C PHE A 270 -16.29 -20.02 5.10
N PHE A 271 -14.99 -20.30 5.00
CA PHE A 271 -14.30 -20.41 3.72
C PHE A 271 -14.86 -21.57 2.88
N GLY A 272 -15.09 -22.73 3.48
CA GLY A 272 -15.70 -23.88 2.84
C GLY A 272 -17.11 -23.61 2.32
N ALA A 273 -17.92 -22.86 3.07
CA ALA A 273 -19.25 -22.45 2.61
C ALA A 273 -19.19 -21.45 1.43
N ASN A 274 -18.14 -20.62 1.37
CA ASN A 274 -17.96 -19.64 0.30
C ASN A 274 -17.32 -20.22 -0.96
N ILE A 275 -16.45 -21.24 -0.85
CA ILE A 275 -15.73 -21.78 -2.02
C ILE A 275 -16.68 -22.40 -3.06
N ILE A 276 -17.86 -22.87 -2.64
CA ILE A 276 -18.91 -23.39 -3.52
C ILE A 276 -19.42 -22.28 -4.47
N LYS A 277 -19.33 -21.01 -4.07
CA LYS A 277 -19.74 -19.85 -4.88
C LYS A 277 -18.74 -19.47 -5.96
N VAL A 278 -17.60 -20.16 -6.08
CA VAL A 278 -16.59 -19.89 -7.12
C VAL A 278 -17.19 -20.00 -8.52
N GLU A 279 -18.06 -20.99 -8.76
CA GLU A 279 -18.77 -21.16 -10.04
C GLU A 279 -19.77 -20.01 -10.32
N HIS A 280 -20.23 -19.34 -9.27
CA HIS A 280 -21.22 -18.26 -9.32
C HIS A 280 -20.58 -16.86 -9.40
N GLY A 281 -19.27 -16.80 -9.69
CA GLY A 281 -18.54 -15.55 -9.92
C GLY A 281 -17.50 -15.22 -8.85
N ALA A 282 -17.40 -15.99 -7.76
CA ALA A 282 -16.36 -15.77 -6.74
C ALA A 282 -14.93 -16.11 -7.22
N TRP A 283 -14.78 -16.65 -8.43
CA TRP A 283 -13.48 -16.76 -9.11
C TRP A 283 -12.83 -15.40 -9.42
N LEU A 284 -13.62 -14.33 -9.55
CA LEU A 284 -13.11 -13.04 -10.02
C LEU A 284 -12.12 -12.38 -9.03
N PRO A 285 -12.41 -12.24 -7.72
CA PRO A 285 -11.41 -11.74 -6.77
C PRO A 285 -10.16 -12.62 -6.69
N LEU A 286 -10.31 -13.94 -6.82
CA LEU A 286 -9.17 -14.87 -6.85
C LEU A 286 -8.28 -14.63 -8.07
N LEU A 287 -8.88 -14.41 -9.25
CA LEU A 287 -8.13 -14.07 -10.46
C LEU A 287 -7.39 -12.74 -10.28
N VAL A 288 -8.06 -11.71 -9.76
CA VAL A 288 -7.43 -10.41 -9.49
C VAL A 288 -6.25 -10.57 -8.53
N GLY A 289 -6.42 -11.31 -7.44
CA GLY A 289 -5.36 -11.63 -6.49
C GLY A 289 -4.19 -12.40 -7.13
N ALA A 290 -4.48 -13.39 -7.98
CA ALA A 290 -3.47 -14.15 -8.70
C ALA A 290 -2.68 -13.29 -9.69
N VAL A 291 -3.36 -12.41 -10.44
CA VAL A 291 -2.72 -11.47 -11.38
C VAL A 291 -1.83 -10.48 -10.63
N LEU A 292 -2.32 -9.86 -9.55
CA LEU A 292 -1.52 -8.93 -8.74
C LEU A 292 -0.32 -9.63 -8.09
N SER A 293 -0.50 -10.85 -7.58
CA SER A 293 0.59 -11.66 -7.03
C SER A 293 1.64 -11.98 -8.09
N ALA A 294 1.22 -12.36 -9.30
CA ALA A 294 2.14 -12.61 -10.40
C ALA A 294 2.94 -11.35 -10.76
N VAL A 295 2.30 -10.18 -10.82
CA VAL A 295 2.97 -8.89 -11.05
C VAL A 295 4.02 -8.62 -9.97
N MET A 296 3.66 -8.77 -8.69
CA MET A 296 4.59 -8.54 -7.58
C MET A 296 5.78 -9.51 -7.57
N ILE A 297 5.53 -10.79 -7.85
CA ILE A 297 6.59 -11.82 -7.94
C ILE A 297 7.54 -11.52 -9.10
N ILE A 298 6.99 -11.15 -10.27
CA ILE A 298 7.79 -10.80 -11.45
C ILE A 298 8.64 -9.56 -11.17
N TRP A 299 8.07 -8.53 -10.54
CA TRP A 299 8.78 -7.33 -10.15
C TRP A 299 9.93 -7.62 -9.19
N ARG A 300 9.64 -8.29 -8.06
CA ARG A 300 10.65 -8.60 -7.04
C ARG A 300 11.80 -9.43 -7.60
N ARG A 301 11.48 -10.43 -8.43
CA ARG A 301 12.50 -11.25 -9.10
C ARG A 301 13.31 -10.45 -10.11
N GLY A 302 12.67 -9.61 -10.91
CA GLY A 302 13.35 -8.75 -11.89
C GLY A 302 14.27 -7.74 -11.22
N GLN A 303 13.81 -7.07 -10.16
CA GLN A 303 14.63 -6.19 -9.34
C GLN A 303 15.83 -6.92 -8.75
N GLY A 304 15.65 -8.12 -8.21
CA GLY A 304 16.78 -8.92 -7.70
C GLY A 304 17.84 -9.23 -8.77
N ILE A 305 17.42 -9.49 -10.01
CA ILE A 305 18.34 -9.73 -11.14
C ILE A 305 19.05 -8.43 -11.54
N VAL A 306 18.31 -7.32 -11.70
CA VAL A 306 18.89 -6.00 -12.03
C VAL A 306 19.90 -5.59 -10.99
N THR A 307 19.54 -5.61 -9.70
CA THR A 307 20.42 -5.20 -8.60
C THR A 307 21.69 -6.03 -8.57
N ARG A 308 21.58 -7.35 -8.76
CA ARG A 308 22.76 -8.23 -8.83
C ARG A 308 23.65 -7.91 -10.03
N ASN A 309 23.08 -7.76 -11.21
CA ASN A 309 23.84 -7.47 -12.43
C ASN A 309 24.45 -6.07 -12.40
N ARG A 310 23.75 -5.11 -11.79
CA ARG A 310 24.23 -3.76 -11.52
C ARG A 310 25.42 -3.79 -10.57
N ALA A 311 25.29 -4.41 -9.40
CA ALA A 311 26.37 -4.50 -8.41
C ALA A 311 27.63 -5.17 -8.99
N LYS A 312 27.47 -6.18 -9.86
CA LYS A 312 28.60 -6.81 -10.57
C LYS A 312 29.31 -5.85 -11.52
N LYS A 313 28.58 -4.96 -12.21
CA LYS A 313 29.17 -3.94 -13.09
C LYS A 313 29.79 -2.77 -12.31
N GLU A 314 29.17 -2.40 -11.20
CA GLU A 314 29.67 -1.34 -10.32
C GLU A 314 30.94 -1.76 -9.59
N GLY A 315 31.03 -3.00 -9.12
CA GLY A 315 32.17 -3.49 -8.32
C GLY A 315 32.40 -2.69 -7.02
N PRO A 316 33.32 -3.14 -6.15
CA PRO A 316 33.64 -2.43 -4.92
C PRO A 316 34.29 -1.08 -5.20
N LEU A 317 33.86 -0.04 -4.47
CA LEU A 317 34.41 1.32 -4.62
C LEU A 317 35.87 1.39 -4.13
N GLU A 318 36.17 0.76 -3.00
CA GLU A 318 37.53 0.77 -2.42
C GLU A 318 38.54 0.14 -3.37
N GLU A 319 38.28 -1.07 -3.88
CA GLU A 319 39.13 -1.75 -4.86
C GLU A 319 39.33 -0.91 -6.12
N PHE A 320 38.29 -0.22 -6.60
CA PHE A 320 38.41 0.66 -7.75
C PHE A 320 39.33 1.84 -7.47
N LEU A 321 39.16 2.52 -6.34
CA LEU A 321 40.00 3.66 -5.95
C LEU A 321 41.46 3.25 -5.71
N GLU A 322 41.71 2.09 -5.11
CA GLU A 322 43.05 1.52 -4.94
C GLU A 322 43.71 1.18 -6.28
N GLY A 323 42.94 0.62 -7.21
CA GLY A 323 43.38 0.36 -8.58
C GLY A 323 43.82 1.65 -9.29
N LEU A 324 43.06 2.74 -9.15
CA LEU A 324 43.45 4.04 -9.72
C LEU A 324 44.70 4.64 -9.08
N ALA A 325 44.94 4.38 -7.80
CA ALA A 325 46.11 4.87 -7.09
C ALA A 325 47.41 4.13 -7.46
N THR A 326 47.28 2.86 -7.88
CA THR A 326 48.42 2.00 -8.24
C THR A 326 48.65 1.87 -9.75
N GLN A 327 47.74 2.39 -10.56
CA GLN A 327 47.82 2.33 -12.03
C GLN A 327 49.04 3.08 -12.59
N GLN A 328 49.69 2.47 -13.59
CA GLN A 328 50.76 3.07 -14.37
C GLN A 328 50.42 3.03 -15.88
N PRO A 329 50.55 4.16 -16.63
CA PRO A 329 50.89 5.51 -16.14
C PRO A 329 49.80 6.09 -15.22
N PRO A 330 50.15 7.06 -14.35
CA PRO A 330 49.19 7.65 -13.43
C PRO A 330 48.06 8.35 -14.18
N LEU A 331 46.84 8.21 -13.66
CA LEU A 331 45.65 8.81 -14.26
C LEU A 331 45.76 10.33 -14.33
N ARG A 332 45.41 10.92 -15.47
CA ARG A 332 45.45 12.38 -15.67
C ARG A 332 44.44 13.06 -14.74
N ARG A 333 44.92 13.96 -13.89
CA ARG A 333 44.06 14.76 -13.00
C ARG A 333 43.76 16.12 -13.62
N VAL A 334 42.49 16.50 -13.60
CA VAL A 334 42.01 17.77 -14.17
C VAL A 334 41.50 18.67 -13.04
N PRO A 335 41.78 19.98 -13.05
CA PRO A 335 41.26 20.89 -12.04
C PRO A 335 39.73 20.87 -11.97
N GLY A 336 39.18 20.96 -10.75
CA GLY A 336 37.73 21.06 -10.51
C GLY A 336 37.17 19.99 -9.58
N THR A 337 35.85 20.03 -9.41
CA THR A 337 35.07 19.10 -8.58
C THR A 337 34.09 18.32 -9.44
N ALA A 338 34.08 16.99 -9.31
CA ALA A 338 33.05 16.16 -9.91
C ALA A 338 32.17 15.47 -8.86
N ILE A 339 30.87 15.50 -9.12
CA ILE A 339 29.83 14.99 -8.22
C ILE A 339 29.16 13.79 -8.87
N PHE A 340 29.19 12.65 -8.19
CA PHE A 340 28.64 11.37 -8.65
C PHE A 340 27.52 10.91 -7.72
N PRO A 341 26.24 11.05 -8.11
CA PRO A 341 25.15 10.45 -7.37
C PRO A 341 25.21 8.92 -7.45
N ASN A 342 25.21 8.23 -6.31
CA ASN A 342 25.21 6.78 -6.22
C ASN A 342 24.36 6.27 -5.04
N PRO A 343 23.62 5.15 -5.16
CA PRO A 343 22.75 4.68 -4.08
C PRO A 343 23.52 4.12 -2.87
N SER A 344 24.77 3.71 -3.05
CA SER A 344 25.57 3.06 -2.01
C SER A 344 26.94 3.72 -1.85
N LYS A 345 27.51 3.59 -0.65
CA LYS A 345 28.89 3.93 -0.35
C LYS A 345 29.88 2.84 -0.79
N ASP A 346 29.40 1.60 -0.91
CA ASP A 346 30.27 0.43 -1.10
C ASP A 346 30.52 0.13 -2.58
N THR A 347 29.68 0.64 -3.50
CA THR A 347 29.77 0.34 -4.93
C THR A 347 30.28 1.54 -5.74
N THR A 348 31.04 1.26 -6.80
CA THR A 348 31.55 2.35 -7.66
C THR A 348 30.41 2.91 -8.53
N PRO A 349 30.20 4.23 -8.58
CA PRO A 349 29.25 4.82 -9.52
C PRO A 349 29.61 4.42 -10.96
N LEU A 350 28.65 3.92 -11.75
CA LEU A 350 28.91 3.52 -13.14
C LEU A 350 29.41 4.68 -14.00
N ALA A 351 28.92 5.89 -13.74
CA ALA A 351 29.40 7.11 -14.40
C ALA A 351 30.87 7.41 -14.07
N LEU A 352 31.33 7.11 -12.85
CA LEU A 352 32.73 7.28 -12.47
C LEU A 352 33.63 6.30 -13.22
N ARG A 353 33.21 5.03 -13.31
CA ARG A 353 33.94 4.02 -14.12
C ARG A 353 34.00 4.43 -15.59
N ALA A 354 32.86 4.78 -16.18
CA ALA A 354 32.77 5.17 -17.58
C ALA A 354 33.62 6.42 -17.89
N GLU A 355 33.64 7.41 -16.99
CA GLU A 355 34.49 8.60 -17.13
C GLU A 355 35.96 8.20 -17.20
N VAL A 356 36.44 7.38 -16.25
CA VAL A 356 37.84 6.95 -16.22
C VAL A 356 38.19 6.04 -17.41
N GLU A 357 37.29 5.12 -17.78
CA GLU A 357 37.48 4.17 -18.89
C GLU A 357 37.52 4.85 -20.26
N HIS A 358 36.74 5.91 -20.48
CA HIS A 358 36.62 6.55 -21.78
C HIS A 358 37.43 7.84 -21.95
N THR A 359 37.53 8.65 -20.89
CA THR A 359 38.27 9.92 -20.96
C THR A 359 39.71 9.78 -20.51
N HIS A 360 40.03 8.71 -19.76
CA HIS A 360 41.32 8.50 -19.11
C HIS A 360 41.75 9.68 -18.23
N ALA A 361 40.78 10.43 -17.70
CA ALA A 361 40.99 11.59 -16.85
C ALA A 361 39.99 11.62 -15.69
N LEU A 362 40.34 12.32 -14.61
CA LEU A 362 39.48 12.46 -13.44
C LEU A 362 39.74 13.77 -12.70
N GLN A 363 38.69 14.39 -12.17
CA GLN A 363 38.81 15.66 -11.45
C GLN A 363 39.62 15.49 -10.15
N GLU A 364 40.27 16.57 -9.69
CA GLU A 364 41.07 16.58 -8.46
C GLU A 364 40.24 16.27 -7.20
N LYS A 365 38.99 16.74 -7.16
CA LYS A 365 38.07 16.56 -6.03
C LYS A 365 36.85 15.76 -6.47
N LEU A 366 36.52 14.72 -5.73
CA LEU A 366 35.40 13.83 -6.03
C LEU A 366 34.42 13.83 -4.86
N VAL A 367 33.14 14.01 -5.16
CA VAL A 367 32.06 13.87 -4.18
C VAL A 367 31.10 12.80 -4.68
N ILE A 368 30.99 11.72 -3.95
CA ILE A 368 29.97 10.70 -4.19
C ILE A 368 28.82 10.99 -3.22
N ILE A 369 27.61 11.22 -3.73
CA ILE A 369 26.45 11.53 -2.89
C ILE A 369 25.40 10.42 -2.95
N SER A 370 24.92 9.99 -1.78
CA SER A 370 23.85 9.01 -1.63
C SER A 370 22.67 9.65 -0.92
N ILE A 371 21.47 9.46 -1.46
CA ILE A 371 20.23 9.95 -0.85
C ILE A 371 19.56 8.81 -0.12
N GLU A 372 19.42 8.97 1.19
CA GLU A 372 18.82 8.01 2.10
C GLU A 372 17.42 8.50 2.52
N PRO A 373 16.33 7.98 1.95
CA PRO A 373 14.99 8.39 2.36
C PRO A 373 14.67 7.85 3.76
N VAL A 374 14.18 8.71 4.65
CA VAL A 374 13.78 8.35 6.02
C VAL A 374 12.29 8.60 6.27
N SER A 375 11.70 7.88 7.22
CA SER A 375 10.25 7.90 7.47
C SER A 375 9.78 9.05 8.37
N VAL A 376 10.46 10.20 8.34
CA VAL A 376 10.10 11.43 9.07
C VAL A 376 9.75 12.55 8.08
N PRO A 377 8.89 13.52 8.45
CA PRO A 377 8.48 14.58 7.53
C PRO A 377 9.66 15.44 7.05
N HIS A 378 10.46 15.88 8.01
CA HIS A 378 11.68 16.66 7.82
C HIS A 378 12.76 16.04 8.69
N VAL A 379 13.99 15.97 8.17
CA VAL A 379 15.16 15.56 8.95
C VAL A 379 15.79 16.78 9.59
N ASP A 380 16.08 16.71 10.89
CA ASP A 380 16.81 17.76 11.58
C ASP A 380 18.19 17.96 10.96
N ARG A 381 18.66 19.21 10.94
CA ARG A 381 19.88 19.60 10.21
C ARG A 381 21.13 18.84 10.67
N ASP A 382 21.19 18.51 11.96
CA ASP A 382 22.35 17.86 12.57
C ASP A 382 22.43 16.36 12.21
N ASP A 383 21.27 15.72 11.98
CA ASP A 383 21.17 14.29 11.62
C ASP A 383 21.09 14.05 10.10
N ARG A 384 20.99 15.13 9.32
CA ARG A 384 20.75 15.08 7.88
C ARG A 384 21.93 14.52 7.10
N PHE A 385 23.16 14.83 7.51
CA PHE A 385 24.35 14.51 6.72
C PHE A 385 25.30 13.58 7.45
N VAL A 386 25.77 12.54 6.75
CA VAL A 386 26.93 11.75 7.17
C VAL A 386 27.99 11.85 6.10
N VAL A 387 29.15 12.42 6.45
CA VAL A 387 30.27 12.59 5.51
C VAL A 387 31.41 11.67 5.89
N THR A 388 31.81 10.81 4.96
CA THR A 388 32.96 9.91 5.08
C THR A 388 34.02 10.30 4.06
N ARG A 389 35.28 10.44 4.47
CA ARG A 389 36.37 10.61 3.52
C ARG A 389 36.84 9.24 3.05
N LEU A 390 36.86 9.03 1.74
CA LEU A 390 37.28 7.78 1.10
C LEU A 390 38.60 8.00 0.35
N GLY A 391 39.39 6.93 0.23
CA GLY A 391 40.66 6.90 -0.50
C GLY A 391 41.89 7.24 0.32
N HIS A 392 43.04 6.74 -0.14
CA HIS A 392 44.37 7.01 0.41
C HIS A 392 45.19 7.89 -0.55
N GLY A 393 45.97 8.83 -0.03
CA GLY A 393 46.91 9.65 -0.82
C GLY A 393 46.28 10.81 -1.61
N LEU A 394 46.46 10.82 -2.93
CA LEU A 394 46.21 11.96 -3.85
C LEU A 394 44.73 12.12 -4.28
N PHE A 395 43.85 11.19 -3.91
CA PHE A 395 42.42 11.27 -4.23
C PHE A 395 41.66 11.87 -3.06
N ARG A 396 41.14 13.09 -3.23
CA ARG A 396 40.18 13.68 -2.27
C ARG A 396 38.78 13.21 -2.63
N VAL A 397 38.39 12.03 -2.14
CA VAL A 397 37.05 11.48 -2.33
C VAL A 397 36.24 11.67 -1.06
N PHE A 398 35.08 12.30 -1.19
CA PHE A 398 34.12 12.46 -0.11
C PHE A 398 32.87 11.67 -0.45
N HIS A 399 32.44 10.80 0.45
CA HIS A 399 31.13 10.20 0.40
C HIS A 399 30.18 10.95 1.32
N VAL A 400 29.09 11.46 0.78
CA VAL A 400 28.08 12.25 1.50
C VAL A 400 26.77 11.48 1.46
N VAL A 401 26.26 11.09 2.62
CA VAL A 401 24.89 10.60 2.76
C VAL A 401 24.00 11.78 3.13
N ASP A 402 22.99 12.07 2.31
CA ASP A 402 21.92 13.04 2.58
C ASP A 402 20.66 12.27 2.98
N ARG A 403 20.26 12.37 4.25
CA ARG A 403 19.03 11.80 4.77
C ARG A 403 17.86 12.75 4.49
N VAL A 404 16.87 12.26 3.75
CA VAL A 404 15.78 13.08 3.23
C VAL A 404 14.45 12.55 3.74
N GLY A 405 13.71 13.39 4.46
CA GLY A 405 12.35 13.09 4.92
C GLY A 405 11.34 13.07 3.78
N TYR A 406 10.14 12.55 4.02
CA TYR A 406 9.13 12.40 2.96
C TYR A 406 8.53 13.73 2.46
N ARG A 407 8.84 14.86 3.09
CA ARG A 407 8.50 16.22 2.60
C ARG A 407 9.73 17.06 2.24
N ASP A 408 10.92 16.53 2.46
CA ASP A 408 12.16 17.23 2.09
C ASP A 408 12.34 17.16 0.57
N THR A 409 12.83 18.25 0.00
CA THR A 409 13.26 18.29 -1.40
C THR A 409 14.67 17.75 -1.51
N ALA A 410 14.84 16.69 -2.29
CA ALA A 410 16.13 16.04 -2.52
C ALA A 410 17.03 16.81 -3.51
N ASN A 411 17.25 18.11 -3.28
CA ASN A 411 18.10 18.94 -4.16
C ASN A 411 19.58 18.74 -3.80
N ILE A 412 20.33 18.06 -4.68
CA ILE A 412 21.74 17.72 -4.46
C ILE A 412 22.62 18.98 -4.33
N PRO A 413 22.56 19.96 -5.27
CA PRO A 413 23.31 21.21 -5.13
C PRO A 413 23.09 21.92 -3.79
N GLU A 414 21.83 22.07 -3.37
CA GLU A 414 21.49 22.72 -2.10
C GLU A 414 21.96 21.91 -0.89
N ALA A 415 21.82 20.59 -0.94
CA ALA A 415 22.26 19.68 0.10
C ALA A 415 23.79 19.77 0.32
N LEU A 416 24.57 19.75 -0.77
CA LEU A 416 26.03 19.89 -0.69
C LEU A 416 26.45 21.28 -0.21
N ALA A 417 25.75 22.33 -0.64
CA ALA A 417 25.99 23.69 -0.15
C ALA A 417 25.70 23.81 1.36
N LEU A 418 24.66 23.15 1.86
CA LEU A 418 24.32 23.09 3.28
C LEU A 418 25.36 22.30 4.08
N ALA A 419 25.77 21.12 3.60
CA ALA A 419 26.83 20.32 4.23
C ALA A 419 28.15 21.10 4.33
N ARG A 420 28.50 21.89 3.30
CA ARG A 420 29.66 22.82 3.33
C ARG A 420 29.49 23.92 4.38
N LYS A 421 28.29 24.53 4.49
CA LYS A 421 28.00 25.57 5.50
C LYS A 421 28.08 25.03 6.94
N LEU A 422 27.66 23.79 7.15
CA LEU A 422 27.76 23.10 8.45
C LEU A 422 29.20 22.66 8.80
N GLY A 423 30.17 22.88 7.91
CA GLY A 423 31.57 22.53 8.15
C GLY A 423 31.90 21.04 7.93
N LEU A 424 30.98 20.26 7.35
CA LEU A 424 31.17 18.83 7.08
C LEU A 424 31.97 18.56 5.80
N LEU A 425 32.05 19.55 4.90
CA LEU A 425 32.85 19.51 3.68
C LEU A 425 33.93 20.59 3.69
N GLU A 426 35.01 20.39 2.93
CA GLU A 426 36.10 21.37 2.82
C GLU A 426 35.57 22.71 2.28
N ARG A 427 35.95 23.83 2.93
CA ARG A 427 35.51 25.18 2.53
C ARG A 427 35.94 25.57 1.12
N ASN A 428 37.05 25.02 0.64
CA ASN A 428 37.60 25.28 -0.70
C ASN A 428 37.04 24.34 -1.79
N LEU A 429 36.03 23.53 -1.48
CA LEU A 429 35.34 22.71 -2.45
C LEU A 429 34.49 23.62 -3.35
N ASP A 430 34.87 23.72 -4.62
CA ASP A 430 34.13 24.49 -5.62
C ASP A 430 32.91 23.69 -6.04
N LEU A 431 31.77 24.00 -5.41
CA LEU A 431 30.45 23.45 -5.74
C LEU A 431 29.73 24.30 -6.80
N GLU A 432 30.19 25.53 -7.04
CA GLU A 432 29.53 26.47 -7.96
C GLU A 432 29.87 26.15 -9.42
N HIS A 433 31.07 25.64 -9.68
CA HIS A 433 31.49 25.16 -11.00
C HIS A 433 31.61 23.64 -11.09
N ALA A 434 31.05 22.90 -10.12
CA ALA A 434 31.12 21.44 -10.13
C ALA A 434 30.34 20.83 -11.30
N SER A 435 30.90 19.76 -11.88
CA SER A 435 30.25 18.95 -12.90
C SER A 435 29.56 17.74 -12.27
N TYR A 436 28.32 17.48 -12.67
CA TYR A 436 27.51 16.38 -12.16
C TYR A 436 27.52 15.23 -13.15
N PHE A 437 27.91 14.04 -12.71
CA PHE A 437 27.99 12.84 -13.55
C PHE A 437 26.97 11.82 -13.08
N LEU A 438 25.87 11.71 -13.81
CA LEU A 438 24.75 10.86 -13.46
C LEU A 438 24.79 9.52 -14.19
N SER A 439 24.72 8.43 -13.44
CA SER A 439 24.57 7.08 -14.00
C SER A 439 23.13 6.86 -14.45
N ARG A 440 22.87 6.78 -15.76
CA ARG A 440 21.55 6.39 -16.29
C ARG A 440 21.56 4.92 -16.68
N ILE A 441 20.83 4.11 -15.91
CA ILE A 441 20.71 2.68 -16.18
C ILE A 441 19.55 2.45 -17.14
N THR A 442 19.85 1.92 -18.32
CA THR A 442 18.85 1.39 -19.24
C THR A 442 18.74 -0.11 -19.03
N ILE A 443 17.56 -0.57 -18.61
CA ILE A 443 17.29 -2.00 -18.45
C ILE A 443 16.97 -2.59 -19.81
N THR A 444 17.82 -3.49 -20.29
CA THR A 444 17.64 -4.17 -21.58
C THR A 444 17.27 -5.65 -21.38
N PRO A 445 16.18 -6.13 -22.00
CA PRO A 445 15.86 -7.55 -21.98
C PRO A 445 16.89 -8.29 -22.84
N THR A 446 17.56 -9.28 -22.26
CA THR A 446 18.53 -10.14 -22.97
C THR A 446 18.03 -11.57 -23.06
N ASP A 447 18.71 -12.44 -23.81
CA ASP A 447 18.45 -13.89 -23.79
C ASP A 447 19.09 -14.61 -22.59
N ALA A 448 19.75 -13.87 -21.69
CA ALA A 448 20.38 -14.44 -20.50
C ALA A 448 19.39 -15.22 -19.63
N PRO A 449 19.80 -16.35 -19.03
CA PRO A 449 18.93 -17.14 -18.16
C PRO A 449 18.56 -16.35 -16.89
N GLY A 450 17.35 -16.55 -16.38
CA GLY A 450 16.89 -15.93 -15.13
C GLY A 450 15.39 -15.66 -15.07
N MET A 451 14.77 -15.36 -16.22
CA MET A 451 13.35 -15.07 -16.35
C MET A 451 12.82 -15.40 -17.77
N ARG A 452 11.57 -15.88 -17.90
CA ARG A 452 10.95 -16.15 -19.21
C ARG A 452 10.73 -14.83 -20.00
N ARG A 453 10.81 -14.87 -21.33
CA ARG A 453 10.72 -13.68 -22.21
C ARG A 453 9.51 -12.77 -21.93
N TRP A 454 8.32 -13.32 -21.74
CA TRP A 454 7.12 -12.52 -21.44
C TRP A 454 7.19 -11.81 -20.08
N ARG A 455 7.79 -12.46 -19.06
CA ARG A 455 7.99 -11.86 -17.74
C ARG A 455 9.01 -10.72 -17.80
N LYS A 456 10.07 -10.87 -18.62
CA LYS A 456 11.04 -9.79 -18.89
C LYS A 456 10.38 -8.58 -19.53
N LYS A 457 9.53 -8.79 -20.55
CA LYS A 457 8.76 -7.72 -21.20
C LYS A 457 7.88 -6.97 -20.20
N LEU A 458 7.15 -7.70 -19.35
CA LEU A 458 6.32 -7.09 -18.31
C LEU A 458 7.16 -6.30 -17.30
N PHE A 459 8.28 -6.88 -16.82
CA PHE A 459 9.20 -6.19 -15.92
C PHE A 459 9.75 -4.88 -16.52
N VAL A 460 10.20 -4.92 -17.78
CA VAL A 460 10.71 -3.73 -18.48
C VAL A 460 9.60 -2.69 -18.67
N ALA A 461 8.38 -3.11 -19.03
CA ALA A 461 7.24 -2.20 -19.13
C ALA A 461 6.91 -1.53 -17.78
N MET A 462 6.93 -2.28 -16.69
CA MET A 462 6.75 -1.74 -15.34
C MET A 462 7.88 -0.77 -14.95
N ALA A 463 9.13 -1.12 -15.24
CA ALA A 463 10.28 -0.28 -14.93
C ALA A 463 10.28 1.03 -15.72
N ARG A 464 9.81 1.02 -16.97
CA ARG A 464 9.65 2.24 -17.78
C ARG A 464 8.56 3.18 -17.25
N ASN A 465 7.51 2.62 -16.66
CA ASN A 465 6.41 3.38 -16.07
C ASN A 465 6.64 3.73 -14.59
N ALA A 466 7.75 3.30 -13.99
CA ALA A 466 8.11 3.67 -12.63
C ALA A 466 8.50 5.16 -12.58
N ALA A 467 8.17 5.83 -11.47
CA ALA A 467 8.55 7.23 -11.28
C ALA A 467 10.08 7.40 -11.37
N SER A 468 10.53 8.33 -12.22
CA SER A 468 11.96 8.61 -12.47
C SER A 468 12.62 9.22 -11.23
N PRO A 469 13.78 8.72 -10.76
CA PRO A 469 14.55 9.36 -9.71
C PRO A 469 15.23 10.66 -10.17
N ILE A 470 15.40 10.86 -11.48
CA ILE A 470 16.36 11.82 -12.04
C ILE A 470 15.83 13.26 -12.02
N GLU A 471 14.53 13.45 -12.24
CA GLU A 471 13.89 14.77 -12.14
C GLU A 471 13.79 15.27 -10.68
N ALA A 472 14.04 14.39 -9.70
CA ALA A 472 13.89 14.72 -8.28
C ALA A 472 15.12 15.40 -7.67
N PHE A 473 16.28 15.37 -8.32
CA PHE A 473 17.54 15.78 -7.71
C PHE A 473 17.94 17.25 -7.91
N GLY A 474 17.12 18.04 -8.63
CA GLY A 474 17.34 19.46 -8.84
C GLY A 474 18.67 19.79 -9.56
N LEU A 475 19.19 18.85 -10.36
CA LEU A 475 20.49 19.01 -10.99
C LEU A 475 20.47 20.07 -12.11
N PRO A 476 21.47 20.96 -12.18
CA PRO A 476 21.58 21.96 -13.24
C PRO A 476 21.88 21.31 -14.60
N ILE A 477 21.02 21.56 -15.59
CA ILE A 477 21.06 20.89 -16.91
C ILE A 477 22.37 21.18 -17.65
N ASP A 478 22.85 22.41 -17.58
CA ASP A 478 24.07 22.91 -18.22
C ASP A 478 25.37 22.31 -17.65
N ARG A 479 25.30 21.72 -16.45
CA ARG A 479 26.45 21.12 -15.75
C ARG A 479 26.29 19.62 -15.46
N THR A 480 25.28 18.98 -16.04
CA THR A 480 25.00 17.56 -15.82
C THR A 480 25.33 16.73 -17.06
N VAL A 481 26.25 15.78 -16.91
CA VAL A 481 26.60 14.77 -17.90
C VAL A 481 25.93 13.45 -17.53
N ILE A 482 25.16 12.89 -18.46
CA ILE A 482 24.48 11.61 -18.26
C ILE A 482 25.29 10.50 -18.92
N MET A 483 25.89 9.65 -18.10
CA MET A 483 26.61 8.47 -18.56
C MET A 483 25.65 7.27 -18.60
N GLY A 484 25.35 6.82 -19.82
CA GLY A 484 24.46 5.68 -20.05
C GLY A 484 25.16 4.35 -19.77
N SER A 485 24.50 3.45 -19.05
CA SER A 485 24.95 2.07 -18.90
C SER A 485 23.79 1.09 -19.08
N ASN A 486 24.03 0.01 -19.81
CA ASN A 486 23.03 -1.03 -20.04
C ASN A 486 23.15 -2.12 -18.96
N VAL A 487 22.07 -2.39 -18.24
CA VAL A 487 22.00 -3.50 -17.29
C VAL A 487 21.01 -4.54 -17.81
N ALA A 488 21.52 -5.76 -18.01
CA ALA A 488 20.76 -6.87 -18.57
C ALA A 488 19.75 -7.45 -17.56
N VAL A 489 18.59 -7.85 -18.07
CA VAL A 489 17.56 -8.67 -17.39
C VAL A 489 17.25 -9.93 -18.17
#